data_AF-X5E8V5-F1
#
_entry.id   AF-X5E8V5-F1
#
_cell.length_a   1.000
_cell.length_b   1.000
_cell.length_c   1.000
_cell.angle_alpha   90.00
_cell.angle_beta   90.00
_cell.angle_gamma   90.00
#
_symmetry.space_group_name_H-M   'P 1'
#
loop_
_entity.id
_entity.type
_entity.pdbx_description
1 polymer ?
#
loop_
_entity_poly.entity_id
_entity_poly.type
_entity_poly.pdbx_seq_one_letter_code
_entity_poly.pdbx_strand_id
1 'polypeptide(L)'
;MPSSPLSRRKFLLGAGALTLAAVPLGACAGDGSSNGGGDSGGGEQRATPVGDTGVAVIPDDPSGVASSAILFAAADTAVIVAASATDGLLEAGCALAREHGVPVFADSDSATSDITGELERLGVSDVVLVGGTDTPSMPSDSTDPGITVHTTGDSGKDDTNDNGDPNVAWPDEASDGVHGDDRERSGVALAVSSSSPVSVATATAAGFTLVSVTAADPRSSDESIEAAVAELNGAGNLVALGSAFGSDDDLRRRGELAETVDGRLPGGGQVMFPGRKIIALYGHANEPLLGVMGEQPPREAVARAQRLAEQYDPTSDVPVIPSFEIIVTVAAEEPGPSGNFSNYSDPEEVRPWIEAIVDAGGYAIIDIQPGRETLLQQAQYYADLLKHPSVGLALDPEWRLGPDDQPMIEVGHVDASEINEVADWLEGLVVAEKLPQKLLMVHQFQLQMIRNRENMVTGTDNVSIAVHCDGHGPQGVKMETWNVVRQGLDPAIALGWKNFIDEDEPMLTPEQTGAINPTPDIVSYQ
;
A
#
# COMPACT_ATOMS: atom_id res chain seq x y z
N MET A 1 -43.96 -18.40 31.68
CA MET A 1 -43.69 -19.03 33.00
C MET A 1 -44.63 -20.22 33.19
N PRO A 2 -44.24 -21.32 33.86
CA PRO A 2 -42.90 -21.79 34.28
C PRO A 2 -42.59 -23.13 33.55
N SER A 3 -41.48 -23.86 33.65
CA SER A 3 -40.27 -23.85 34.46
C SER A 3 -39.36 -24.90 33.82
N SER A 4 -38.06 -24.58 33.79
CA SER A 4 -36.85 -25.41 33.59
C SER A 4 -36.83 -26.69 34.47
N PRO A 5 -35.75 -27.52 34.61
CA PRO A 5 -34.38 -27.39 34.09
C PRO A 5 -33.61 -28.72 33.74
N LEU A 6 -32.40 -28.53 33.17
CA LEU A 6 -31.10 -29.20 33.43
C LEU A 6 -30.99 -30.73 33.58
N SER A 7 -30.02 -31.32 32.87
CA SER A 7 -29.03 -32.22 33.50
C SER A 7 -27.73 -32.33 32.70
N ARG A 8 -26.63 -32.06 33.40
CA ARG A 8 -25.22 -32.26 33.01
C ARG A 8 -24.73 -33.64 33.44
N ARG A 9 -23.88 -34.23 32.60
CA ARG A 9 -22.70 -35.10 32.90
C ARG A 9 -22.91 -36.36 33.75
N LYS A 10 -22.43 -37.51 33.24
CA LYS A 10 -21.13 -38.14 33.59
C LYS A 10 -21.03 -39.62 33.13
N PHE A 11 -19.84 -39.94 32.60
CA PHE A 11 -18.97 -41.08 32.96
C PHE A 11 -19.07 -42.47 32.27
N LEU A 12 -17.91 -42.83 31.68
CA LEU A 12 -17.11 -44.09 31.76
C LEU A 12 -17.14 -45.12 30.60
N LEU A 13 -15.91 -45.28 30.08
CA LEU A 13 -15.11 -46.48 29.78
C LEU A 13 -15.40 -47.44 28.62
N GLY A 14 -14.31 -47.69 27.90
CA GLY A 14 -13.93 -48.92 27.20
C GLY A 14 -12.93 -48.58 26.08
N ALA A 15 -11.61 -48.59 26.31
CA ALA A 15 -10.68 -49.73 26.13
C ALA A 15 -10.84 -50.42 24.76
N GLY A 16 -9.85 -50.63 23.89
CA GLY A 16 -8.39 -50.50 23.91
C GLY A 16 -7.80 -51.06 22.60
N ALA A 17 -6.49 -51.37 22.60
CA ALA A 17 -5.61 -51.87 21.53
C ALA A 17 -4.93 -50.76 20.70
N LEU A 18 -3.63 -50.42 20.84
CA LEU A 18 -2.36 -51.12 21.12
C LEU A 18 -1.82 -51.95 19.94
N THR A 19 -0.91 -51.34 19.17
CA THR A 19 0.15 -52.02 18.40
C THR A 19 1.42 -51.16 18.39
N LEU A 20 2.45 -51.68 19.05
CA LEU A 20 3.86 -51.26 19.04
C LEU A 20 4.62 -51.96 17.91
N ALA A 21 5.63 -51.28 17.34
CA ALA A 21 6.98 -51.80 17.00
C ALA A 21 7.71 -50.74 16.16
N ALA A 22 9.03 -50.54 16.16
CA ALA A 22 10.15 -50.86 17.05
C ALA A 22 11.36 -50.09 16.48
N VAL A 23 12.20 -49.51 17.34
CA VAL A 23 13.49 -48.89 17.01
C VAL A 23 14.61 -49.90 17.28
N PRO A 24 15.75 -49.83 16.56
CA PRO A 24 17.02 -50.17 17.19
C PRO A 24 18.03 -49.01 17.13
N LEU A 25 18.54 -48.68 18.31
CA LEU A 25 19.83 -48.03 18.54
C LEU A 25 20.94 -49.07 18.33
N GLY A 26 22.01 -48.69 17.62
CA GLY A 26 23.24 -49.46 17.53
C GLY A 26 24.44 -48.52 17.60
N ALA A 27 25.09 -48.48 18.76
CA ALA A 27 26.41 -47.87 18.97
C ALA A 27 27.47 -48.97 19.01
N CYS A 28 28.56 -48.82 18.26
CA CYS A 28 29.83 -49.51 18.48
C CYS A 28 30.96 -48.57 18.08
N ALA A 29 31.84 -48.28 19.04
CA ALA A 29 33.10 -47.60 18.86
C ALA A 29 34.15 -48.55 18.24
N GLY A 30 35.02 -48.01 17.40
CA GLY A 30 36.19 -48.70 16.86
C GLY A 30 37.11 -47.70 16.14
N ASP A 31 38.23 -47.36 16.79
CA ASP A 31 39.34 -46.58 16.24
C ASP A 31 40.00 -47.29 15.04
N GLY A 32 40.46 -46.51 14.04
CA GLY A 32 41.47 -46.98 13.09
C GLY A 32 41.48 -46.35 11.69
N SER A 33 42.11 -45.18 11.58
CA SER A 33 42.93 -44.68 10.44
C SER A 33 42.35 -44.55 9.01
N SER A 34 42.40 -43.30 8.53
CA SER A 34 42.70 -42.82 7.16
C SER A 34 41.96 -43.41 5.95
N ASN A 35 41.19 -42.59 5.23
CA ASN A 35 41.63 -41.93 3.99
C ASN A 35 40.50 -41.04 3.43
N GLY A 36 40.87 -40.04 2.63
CA GLY A 36 40.07 -38.88 2.25
C GLY A 36 38.81 -39.11 1.41
N GLY A 37 37.98 -38.06 1.38
CA GLY A 37 36.80 -37.95 0.53
C GLY A 37 35.74 -37.09 1.18
N GLY A 38 36.02 -35.78 1.33
CA GLY A 38 35.02 -34.81 1.76
C GLY A 38 33.96 -34.65 0.67
N ASP A 39 32.77 -35.13 0.95
CA ASP A 39 31.54 -34.75 0.25
C ASP A 39 30.93 -33.58 1.05
N SER A 40 31.32 -32.36 0.68
CA SER A 40 30.67 -31.14 1.16
C SER A 40 29.48 -30.86 0.25
N GLY A 41 28.30 -31.33 0.65
CA GLY A 41 27.05 -30.82 0.13
C GLY A 41 27.00 -29.31 0.39
N GLY A 42 26.97 -28.53 -0.69
CA GLY A 42 26.75 -27.09 -0.64
C GLY A 42 25.34 -26.82 -0.11
N GLY A 43 25.26 -26.38 1.14
CA GLY A 43 24.13 -25.59 1.60
C GLY A 43 24.44 -24.15 1.24
N GLU A 44 23.54 -23.51 0.48
CA GLU A 44 23.54 -22.07 0.23
C GLU A 44 23.80 -21.33 1.55
N GLN A 45 24.86 -20.53 1.62
CA GLN A 45 25.07 -19.64 2.75
C GLN A 45 23.98 -18.57 2.67
N ARG A 46 23.04 -18.61 3.61
CA ARG A 46 21.99 -17.58 3.71
C ARG A 46 22.66 -16.23 4.01
N ALA A 47 22.18 -15.18 3.35
CA ALA A 47 22.60 -13.81 3.59
C ALA A 47 22.56 -13.47 5.10
N THR A 48 23.51 -12.64 5.55
CA THR A 48 23.53 -12.18 6.94
C THR A 48 22.26 -11.37 7.21
N PRO A 49 21.56 -11.59 8.34
CA PRO A 49 20.35 -10.84 8.66
C PRO A 49 20.62 -9.33 8.70
N VAL A 50 19.76 -8.56 8.04
CA VAL A 50 19.71 -7.10 8.23
C VAL A 50 19.10 -6.80 9.59
N GLY A 51 19.85 -6.08 10.42
CA GLY A 51 19.47 -5.83 11.82
C GLY A 51 19.31 -7.12 12.64
N ASP A 52 18.53 -7.04 13.72
CA ASP A 52 18.35 -8.17 14.65
C ASP A 52 17.34 -9.22 14.13
N THR A 53 16.56 -8.89 13.10
CA THR A 53 15.34 -9.64 12.74
C THR A 53 15.20 -9.95 11.25
N GLY A 54 16.13 -9.50 10.41
CA GLY A 54 16.01 -9.60 8.95
C GLY A 54 14.98 -8.64 8.34
N VAL A 55 14.46 -7.68 9.11
CA VAL A 55 13.50 -6.67 8.65
C VAL A 55 14.04 -5.28 9.01
N ALA A 56 14.06 -4.36 8.04
CA ALA A 56 14.47 -2.98 8.28
C ALA A 56 13.75 -1.98 7.36
N VAL A 57 13.27 -0.89 7.93
CA VAL A 57 12.87 0.31 7.18
C VAL A 57 14.06 1.27 7.15
N ILE A 58 14.54 1.56 5.95
CA ILE A 58 15.60 2.54 5.73
C ILE A 58 14.95 3.93 5.67
N PRO A 59 15.36 4.89 6.53
CA PRO A 59 14.76 6.22 6.54
C PRO A 59 15.07 6.98 5.24
N ASP A 60 14.30 8.04 4.98
CA ASP A 60 14.56 8.93 3.85
C ASP A 60 15.88 9.67 4.06
N ASP A 61 16.93 9.16 3.43
CA ASP A 61 18.26 9.73 3.42
C ASP A 61 18.72 9.96 1.97
N PRO A 62 18.70 11.22 1.48
CA PRO A 62 19.15 11.53 0.14
C PRO A 62 20.66 11.29 -0.03
N SER A 63 21.44 11.25 1.05
CA SER A 63 22.89 11.04 0.98
C SER A 63 23.29 9.59 0.77
N GLY A 64 22.44 8.62 1.13
CA GLY A 64 22.72 7.18 1.03
C GLY A 64 23.45 6.57 2.23
N VAL A 65 23.84 7.37 3.23
CA VAL A 65 24.53 6.93 4.46
C VAL A 65 23.71 5.89 5.23
N ALA A 66 22.42 6.14 5.46
CA ALA A 66 21.55 5.21 6.16
C ALA A 66 21.43 3.86 5.44
N SER A 67 21.33 3.89 4.10
CA SER A 67 21.29 2.68 3.28
C SER A 67 22.60 1.90 3.38
N SER A 68 23.74 2.59 3.28
CA SER A 68 25.05 1.96 3.40
C SER A 68 25.26 1.34 4.79
N ALA A 69 24.91 2.08 5.85
CA ALA A 69 25.08 1.64 7.24
C ALA A 69 24.32 0.34 7.55
N ILE A 70 23.16 0.16 6.92
CA ILE A 70 22.29 -0.99 7.11
C ILE A 70 22.69 -2.17 6.22
N LEU A 71 23.13 -1.90 4.99
CA LEU A 71 23.28 -2.94 3.95
C LEU A 71 24.72 -3.38 3.70
N PHE A 72 25.72 -2.61 4.13
CA PHE A 72 27.14 -2.91 3.95
C PHE A 72 27.87 -2.99 5.29
N ALA A 73 28.46 -4.15 5.57
CA ALA A 73 29.35 -4.30 6.72
C ALA A 73 30.71 -3.62 6.49
N ALA A 74 31.22 -3.72 5.25
CA ALA A 74 32.47 -3.13 4.78
C ALA A 74 32.40 -2.95 3.25
N ALA A 75 33.25 -2.07 2.72
CA ALA A 75 33.45 -1.89 1.28
C ALA A 75 34.84 -1.29 1.04
N ASP A 76 35.62 -1.85 0.12
CA ASP A 76 36.93 -1.30 -0.26
C ASP A 76 36.77 -0.10 -1.21
N THR A 77 35.67 -0.05 -1.97
CA THR A 77 35.36 1.03 -2.90
C THR A 77 33.96 1.59 -2.68
N ALA A 78 33.78 2.90 -2.88
CA ALA A 78 32.48 3.57 -2.87
C ALA A 78 32.35 4.58 -4.02
N VAL A 79 31.13 4.79 -4.50
CA VAL A 79 30.82 5.84 -5.48
C VAL A 79 30.30 7.06 -4.74
N ILE A 80 30.80 8.24 -5.07
CA ILE A 80 30.27 9.52 -4.59
C ILE A 80 29.86 10.37 -5.77
N VAL A 81 28.61 10.80 -5.77
CA VAL A 81 28.08 11.77 -6.72
C VAL A 81 28.25 13.16 -6.09
N ALA A 82 28.97 14.04 -6.78
CA ALA A 82 29.26 15.38 -6.29
C ALA A 82 27.99 16.22 -6.11
N ALA A 83 27.99 17.14 -5.14
CA ALA A 83 26.86 18.04 -4.88
C ALA A 83 26.49 18.94 -6.09
N SER A 84 27.44 19.16 -7.01
CA SER A 84 27.24 19.93 -8.25
C SER A 84 26.75 19.08 -9.42
N ALA A 85 26.58 17.77 -9.24
CA ALA A 85 26.19 16.86 -10.30
C ALA A 85 24.75 17.15 -10.78
N THR A 86 24.51 16.91 -12.07
CA THR A 86 23.17 16.91 -12.64
C THR A 86 22.44 15.61 -12.31
N ASP A 87 21.13 15.57 -12.46
CA ASP A 87 20.33 14.35 -12.26
C ASP A 87 20.83 13.18 -13.13
N GLY A 88 21.28 13.45 -14.37
CA GLY A 88 21.86 12.42 -15.24
C GLY A 88 23.18 11.85 -14.71
N LEU A 89 24.01 12.66 -14.03
CA LEU A 89 25.22 12.20 -13.39
C LEU A 89 24.93 11.42 -12.09
N LEU A 90 23.88 11.80 -11.36
CA LEU A 90 23.37 11.01 -10.23
C LEU A 90 22.92 9.63 -10.69
N GLU A 91 22.15 9.55 -11.77
CA GLU A 91 21.71 8.28 -12.35
C GLU A 91 22.88 7.41 -12.80
N ALA A 92 23.90 8.01 -13.43
CA ALA A 92 25.11 7.31 -13.85
C ALA A 92 25.94 6.79 -12.68
N GLY A 93 26.12 7.59 -11.62
CA GLY A 93 26.78 7.13 -10.39
C GLY A 93 26.01 5.98 -9.72
N CYS A 94 24.69 6.07 -9.69
CA CYS A 94 23.82 4.99 -9.21
C CYS A 94 23.91 3.72 -10.08
N ALA A 95 24.08 3.85 -11.39
CA ALA A 95 24.26 2.71 -12.30
C ALA A 95 25.62 2.05 -12.08
N LEU A 96 26.69 2.84 -11.94
CA LEU A 96 28.04 2.36 -11.68
C LEU A 96 28.11 1.57 -10.36
N ALA A 97 27.49 2.10 -9.31
CA ALA A 97 27.43 1.43 -8.02
C ALA A 97 26.70 0.07 -8.08
N ARG A 98 25.60 -0.01 -8.84
CA ARG A 98 24.88 -1.26 -9.09
C ARG A 98 25.72 -2.26 -9.88
N GLU A 99 26.43 -1.80 -10.90
CA GLU A 99 27.30 -2.64 -11.71
C GLU A 99 28.42 -3.27 -10.88
N HIS A 100 29.10 -2.47 -10.05
CA HIS A 100 30.26 -2.92 -9.27
C HIS A 100 29.92 -3.45 -7.87
N GLY A 101 28.67 -3.33 -7.42
CA GLY A 101 28.22 -3.89 -6.14
C GLY A 101 28.78 -3.14 -4.94
N VAL A 102 28.89 -1.81 -5.06
CA VAL A 102 29.47 -0.91 -4.07
C VAL A 102 28.44 0.11 -3.58
N PRO A 103 28.57 0.67 -2.37
CA PRO A 103 27.67 1.72 -1.91
C PRO A 103 27.83 3.00 -2.75
N VAL A 104 26.72 3.71 -2.95
CA VAL A 104 26.70 5.04 -3.56
C VAL A 104 26.22 6.09 -2.57
N PHE A 105 26.86 7.26 -2.62
CA PHE A 105 26.50 8.43 -1.85
C PHE A 105 26.26 9.63 -2.75
N ALA A 106 25.32 10.50 -2.36
CA ALA A 106 25.14 11.81 -2.97
C ALA A 106 25.58 12.89 -1.99
N ASP A 107 26.65 13.61 -2.34
CA ASP A 107 27.22 14.64 -1.49
C ASP A 107 26.38 15.92 -1.47
N SER A 108 26.44 16.62 -0.35
CA SER A 108 25.87 17.95 -0.15
C SER A 108 26.57 18.60 1.03
N ASP A 109 26.53 19.93 1.14
CA ASP A 109 27.13 20.67 2.25
C ASP A 109 26.72 20.13 3.64
N SER A 110 25.51 19.59 3.76
CA SER A 110 24.98 19.00 5.00
C SER A 110 25.33 17.52 5.20
N ALA A 111 25.71 16.78 4.15
CA ALA A 111 25.94 15.35 4.21
C ALA A 111 27.42 14.95 4.24
N THR A 112 28.34 15.85 3.84
CA THR A 112 29.76 15.54 3.68
C THR A 112 30.39 14.89 4.92
N SER A 113 30.07 15.39 6.12
CA SER A 113 30.61 14.84 7.38
C SER A 113 30.10 13.42 7.66
N ASP A 114 28.83 13.14 7.35
CA ASP A 114 28.21 11.84 7.60
C ASP A 114 28.72 10.80 6.60
N ILE A 115 28.87 11.21 5.32
CA ILE A 115 29.50 10.39 4.28
C ILE A 115 30.93 10.05 4.68
N THR A 116 31.72 11.03 5.14
CA THR A 116 33.11 10.79 5.57
C THR A 116 33.18 9.74 6.68
N GLY A 117 32.35 9.88 7.73
CA GLY A 117 32.30 8.91 8.82
C GLY A 117 31.86 7.51 8.36
N GLU A 118 30.99 7.44 7.35
CA GLU A 118 30.53 6.17 6.79
C GLU A 118 31.61 5.48 5.93
N LEU A 119 32.38 6.22 5.14
CA LEU A 119 33.55 5.68 4.41
C LEU A 119 34.58 5.09 5.37
N GLU A 120 34.86 5.78 6.48
CA GLU A 120 35.76 5.29 7.54
C GLU A 120 35.22 4.01 8.18
N ARG A 121 33.91 3.94 8.47
CA ARG A 121 33.27 2.74 9.03
C ARG A 121 33.38 1.55 8.08
N LEU A 122 33.19 1.78 6.79
CA LEU A 122 33.26 0.76 5.75
C LEU A 122 34.68 0.29 5.47
N GLY A 123 35.69 1.10 5.79
CA GLY A 123 37.08 0.83 5.47
C GLY A 123 37.43 1.09 4.00
N VAL A 124 36.75 2.04 3.35
CA VAL A 124 36.95 2.37 1.93
C VAL A 124 38.37 2.87 1.69
N SER A 125 39.07 2.27 0.73
CA SER A 125 40.37 2.74 0.22
C SER A 125 40.25 3.47 -1.12
N ASP A 126 39.17 3.27 -1.85
CA ASP A 126 38.99 3.83 -3.19
C ASP A 126 37.64 4.54 -3.31
N VAL A 127 37.65 5.79 -3.76
CA VAL A 127 36.44 6.58 -4.00
C VAL A 127 36.35 6.92 -5.47
N VAL A 128 35.25 6.55 -6.11
CA VAL A 128 34.94 6.98 -7.48
C VAL A 128 34.04 8.20 -7.43
N LEU A 129 34.57 9.36 -7.81
CA LEU A 129 33.86 10.63 -7.81
C LEU A 129 33.22 10.92 -9.17
N VAL A 130 31.90 11.07 -9.18
CA VAL A 130 31.09 11.38 -10.37
C VAL A 130 30.62 12.84 -10.34
N GLY A 131 30.90 13.58 -11.42
CA GLY A 131 30.39 14.95 -11.59
C GLY A 131 31.14 16.05 -10.83
N GLY A 132 32.35 15.78 -10.34
CA GLY A 132 33.21 16.74 -9.66
C GLY A 132 34.70 16.51 -9.96
N THR A 133 35.51 17.56 -9.83
CA THR A 133 36.98 17.51 -9.97
C THR A 133 37.70 17.61 -8.63
N ASP A 134 37.01 18.14 -7.63
CA ASP A 134 37.46 18.25 -6.26
C ASP A 134 36.75 17.16 -5.47
N THR A 135 37.47 16.46 -4.59
CA THR A 135 36.85 15.60 -3.57
C THR A 135 35.67 16.33 -2.92
N PRO A 136 34.69 15.61 -2.33
CA PRO A 136 33.87 16.19 -1.28
C PRO A 136 34.76 17.05 -0.40
N SER A 137 34.26 18.14 0.16
CA SER A 137 35.03 18.92 1.13
C SER A 137 35.21 18.09 2.41
N MET A 138 35.89 16.93 2.31
CA MET A 138 36.58 16.24 3.36
C MET A 138 37.23 17.34 4.18
N PRO A 139 37.05 17.34 5.50
CA PRO A 139 37.60 18.39 6.35
C PRO A 139 39.03 18.62 5.89
N SER A 140 39.39 19.87 5.60
CA SER A 140 40.66 20.27 4.98
C SER A 140 41.91 19.97 5.84
N ASP A 141 41.82 18.99 6.73
CA ASP A 141 42.81 18.49 7.67
C ASP A 141 42.83 16.94 7.78
N SER A 142 41.98 16.19 7.07
CA SER A 142 42.11 14.71 7.00
C SER A 142 43.04 14.32 5.86
N THR A 143 44.34 14.53 6.06
CA THR A 143 45.35 13.67 5.45
C THR A 143 45.26 12.28 6.09
N ASP A 144 44.21 11.51 5.80
CA ASP A 144 44.30 10.06 6.01
C ASP A 144 44.97 9.48 4.75
N PRO A 145 46.23 9.00 4.83
CA PRO A 145 47.04 8.64 3.67
C PRO A 145 46.57 7.36 2.93
N GLY A 146 45.31 6.95 3.10
CA GLY A 146 44.78 5.66 2.65
C GLY A 146 43.70 5.69 1.55
N ILE A 147 43.01 6.82 1.32
CA ILE A 147 41.92 6.89 0.32
C ILE A 147 42.43 7.45 -1.01
N THR A 148 42.31 6.66 -2.07
CA THR A 148 42.58 7.04 -3.46
C THR A 148 41.28 7.51 -4.11
N VAL A 149 41.30 8.69 -4.73
CA VAL A 149 40.12 9.26 -5.38
C VAL A 149 40.30 9.20 -6.88
N HIS A 150 39.35 8.55 -7.54
CA HIS A 150 39.29 8.39 -8.98
C HIS A 150 38.19 9.29 -9.53
N THR A 151 38.55 10.30 -10.31
CA THR A 151 37.57 11.20 -10.92
C THR A 151 37.12 10.65 -12.27
N THR A 152 35.81 10.49 -12.45
CA THR A 152 35.26 10.12 -13.76
C THR A 152 35.13 11.39 -14.60
N GLY A 153 36.22 11.76 -15.29
CA GLY A 153 36.28 12.96 -16.13
C GLY A 153 37.62 13.68 -16.09
N ASP A 154 38.67 13.09 -16.68
CA ASP A 154 39.80 13.86 -17.21
C ASP A 154 40.27 13.29 -18.56
N SER A 155 39.54 13.61 -19.63
CA SER A 155 40.18 13.94 -20.91
C SER A 155 39.15 14.65 -21.78
N GLY A 156 39.33 15.94 -21.99
CA GLY A 156 38.40 16.76 -22.76
C GLY A 156 38.09 16.16 -24.15
N LYS A 157 36.85 15.65 -24.29
CA LYS A 157 35.93 15.63 -25.45
C LYS A 157 34.99 14.43 -25.28
N ASP A 158 33.69 14.72 -25.30
CA ASP A 158 32.56 13.81 -25.12
C ASP A 158 32.45 13.17 -23.74
N ASP A 159 31.95 13.97 -22.79
CA ASP A 159 31.41 13.51 -21.51
C ASP A 159 30.10 12.72 -21.68
N THR A 160 29.65 12.50 -22.92
CA THR A 160 28.45 11.73 -23.26
C THR A 160 28.75 10.71 -24.35
N ASN A 161 28.18 9.50 -24.25
CA ASN A 161 28.21 8.50 -25.32
C ASN A 161 27.41 8.97 -26.55
N ASP A 162 27.43 8.21 -27.65
CA ASP A 162 26.68 8.50 -28.89
C ASP A 162 25.15 8.61 -28.69
N ASN A 163 24.62 8.20 -27.53
CA ASN A 163 23.20 8.29 -27.14
C ASN A 163 22.89 9.50 -26.24
N GLY A 164 23.89 10.26 -25.79
CA GLY A 164 23.73 11.40 -24.89
C GLY A 164 23.85 11.09 -23.40
N ASP A 165 24.20 9.85 -23.02
CA ASP A 165 24.38 9.45 -21.61
C ASP A 165 25.78 9.77 -21.13
N PRO A 166 25.98 10.21 -19.87
CA PRO A 166 27.30 10.55 -19.35
C PRO A 166 28.28 9.36 -19.40
N ASN A 167 29.48 9.58 -19.94
CA ASN A 167 30.53 8.56 -20.09
C ASN A 167 31.34 8.42 -18.80
N VAL A 168 30.81 7.66 -17.84
CA VAL A 168 31.41 7.39 -16.53
C VAL A 168 31.97 5.96 -16.53
N ALA A 169 33.29 5.80 -16.71
CA ALA A 169 33.94 4.49 -16.70
C ALA A 169 34.52 4.15 -15.32
N TRP A 170 34.47 2.87 -14.94
CA TRP A 170 35.17 2.38 -13.77
C TRP A 170 36.69 2.46 -13.97
N PRO A 171 37.45 3.03 -13.02
CA PRO A 171 38.90 3.10 -13.13
C PRO A 171 39.54 1.70 -13.06
N ASP A 172 40.47 1.40 -13.97
CA ASP A 172 41.23 0.12 -13.97
C ASP A 172 42.00 -0.13 -12.65
N GLU A 173 42.27 0.91 -11.88
CA GLU A 173 43.00 0.87 -10.61
C GLU A 173 42.09 0.74 -9.37
N ALA A 174 40.77 0.97 -9.51
CA ALA A 174 39.83 0.81 -8.41
C ALA A 174 39.58 -0.68 -8.14
N SER A 175 39.57 -1.09 -6.87
CA SER A 175 39.26 -2.47 -6.52
C SER A 175 37.84 -2.82 -6.92
N ASP A 176 37.68 -3.93 -7.62
CA ASP A 176 36.36 -4.42 -7.99
C ASP A 176 35.62 -4.95 -6.75
N GLY A 177 34.34 -4.56 -6.62
CA GLY A 177 33.41 -5.27 -5.75
C GLY A 177 33.01 -6.63 -6.32
N VAL A 178 32.03 -7.29 -5.69
CA VAL A 178 31.48 -8.54 -6.23
C VAL A 178 30.71 -8.22 -7.52
N HIS A 179 31.16 -8.77 -8.65
CA HIS A 179 30.57 -8.52 -9.97
C HIS A 179 29.34 -9.36 -10.27
N GLY A 180 28.33 -8.76 -10.91
CA GLY A 180 27.31 -9.48 -11.68
C GLY A 180 26.39 -10.46 -10.94
N ASP A 181 25.91 -11.47 -11.68
CA ASP A 181 24.93 -12.50 -11.31
C ASP A 181 25.47 -13.54 -10.30
N ASP A 182 26.75 -13.40 -9.89
CA ASP A 182 27.42 -14.23 -8.88
C ASP A 182 27.21 -13.70 -7.45
N ARG A 183 26.45 -12.61 -7.27
CA ARG A 183 26.07 -12.11 -5.93
C ARG A 183 25.06 -13.05 -5.29
N GLU A 184 25.37 -13.56 -4.10
CA GLU A 184 24.37 -14.26 -3.28
C GLU A 184 23.20 -13.31 -3.01
N ARG A 185 21.98 -13.76 -3.29
CA ARG A 185 20.76 -12.96 -3.07
C ARG A 185 20.69 -12.52 -1.61
N SER A 186 20.71 -11.21 -1.39
CA SER A 186 20.69 -10.64 -0.03
C SER A 186 19.30 -10.55 0.56
N GLY A 187 18.26 -10.48 -0.27
CA GLY A 187 16.85 -10.39 0.15
C GLY A 187 16.00 -9.61 -0.85
N VAL A 188 14.89 -9.03 -0.37
CA VAL A 188 13.99 -8.14 -1.13
C VAL A 188 14.02 -6.74 -0.56
N ALA A 189 14.08 -5.74 -1.43
CA ALA A 189 13.92 -4.33 -1.08
C ALA A 189 12.62 -3.79 -1.70
N LEU A 190 11.69 -3.32 -0.88
CA LEU A 190 10.48 -2.63 -1.31
C LEU A 190 10.76 -1.14 -1.53
N ALA A 191 10.28 -0.59 -2.64
CA ALA A 191 10.43 0.83 -2.95
C ALA A 191 9.13 1.44 -3.48
N VAL A 192 8.88 2.69 -3.11
CA VAL A 192 7.82 3.54 -3.67
C VAL A 192 8.44 4.57 -4.63
N SER A 193 7.61 5.28 -5.39
CA SER A 193 8.10 6.31 -6.32
C SER A 193 8.85 7.46 -5.63
N SER A 194 8.60 7.70 -4.35
CA SER A 194 9.31 8.71 -3.54
C SER A 194 10.60 8.19 -2.90
N SER A 195 10.93 6.90 -3.02
CA SER A 195 12.16 6.34 -2.47
C SER A 195 13.39 6.99 -3.13
N SER A 196 14.41 7.30 -2.32
CA SER A 196 15.65 7.92 -2.80
C SER A 196 16.35 7.05 -3.87
N PRO A 197 16.70 7.60 -5.05
CA PRO A 197 17.44 6.86 -6.08
C PRO A 197 18.77 6.29 -5.58
N VAL A 198 19.44 7.00 -4.67
CA VAL A 198 20.68 6.57 -4.02
C VAL A 198 20.43 5.35 -3.13
N SER A 199 19.33 5.35 -2.37
CA SER A 199 18.97 4.20 -1.52
C SER A 199 18.59 2.98 -2.34
N VAL A 200 17.85 3.16 -3.44
CA VAL A 200 17.50 2.09 -4.39
C VAL A 200 18.76 1.49 -5.02
N ALA A 201 19.70 2.34 -5.45
CA ALA A 201 20.95 1.92 -6.05
C ALA A 201 21.84 1.17 -5.05
N THR A 202 22.01 1.69 -3.84
CA THR A 202 22.77 1.04 -2.76
C THR A 202 22.16 -0.31 -2.38
N ALA A 203 20.82 -0.43 -2.28
CA ALA A 203 20.18 -1.71 -1.98
C ALA A 203 20.38 -2.74 -3.10
N THR A 204 20.24 -2.32 -4.35
CA THR A 204 20.48 -3.19 -5.51
C THR A 204 21.95 -3.59 -5.60
N ALA A 205 22.88 -2.67 -5.31
CA ALA A 205 24.32 -2.93 -5.26
C ALA A 205 24.66 -3.95 -4.16
N ALA A 206 23.96 -3.91 -3.02
CA ALA A 206 24.06 -4.88 -1.94
C ALA A 206 23.44 -6.26 -2.27
N GLY A 207 22.89 -6.47 -3.46
CA GLY A 207 22.33 -7.76 -3.89
C GLY A 207 20.85 -7.98 -3.51
N PHE A 208 20.11 -6.93 -3.15
CA PHE A 208 18.66 -7.02 -2.95
C PHE A 208 17.91 -7.02 -4.28
N THR A 209 16.90 -7.87 -4.37
CA THR A 209 15.91 -7.80 -5.46
C THR A 209 14.94 -6.66 -5.17
N LEU A 210 14.91 -5.67 -6.05
CA LEU A 210 13.99 -4.53 -5.91
C LEU A 210 12.58 -4.94 -6.34
N VAL A 211 11.59 -4.66 -5.49
CA VAL A 211 10.17 -4.77 -5.82
C VAL A 211 9.51 -3.40 -5.63
N SER A 212 9.07 -2.82 -6.73
CA SER A 212 8.39 -1.52 -6.71
C SER A 212 6.92 -1.70 -6.30
N VAL A 213 6.45 -0.86 -5.38
CA VAL A 213 5.09 -0.86 -4.87
C VAL A 213 4.46 0.53 -5.01
N THR A 214 3.14 0.58 -5.23
CA THR A 214 2.40 1.84 -5.34
C THR A 214 2.08 2.42 -3.96
N ALA A 215 1.76 1.56 -3.00
CA ALA A 215 1.59 1.90 -1.60
C ALA A 215 2.83 1.47 -0.80
N ALA A 216 3.17 2.21 0.25
CA ALA A 216 4.24 1.85 1.19
C ALA A 216 3.81 0.71 2.14
N ASP A 217 3.40 -0.41 1.57
CA ASP A 217 2.90 -1.60 2.25
C ASP A 217 3.26 -2.85 1.42
N PRO A 218 3.85 -3.92 2.00
CA PRO A 218 4.12 -5.17 1.30
C PRO A 218 2.88 -5.83 0.68
N ARG A 219 1.69 -5.42 1.08
CA ARG A 219 0.40 -5.89 0.56
C ARG A 219 -0.06 -5.16 -0.71
N SER A 220 0.74 -4.24 -1.25
CA SER A 220 0.38 -3.37 -2.38
C SER A 220 0.10 -4.12 -3.69
N SER A 221 0.81 -5.21 -3.97
CA SER A 221 0.64 -6.01 -5.19
C SER A 221 0.82 -7.50 -4.91
N ASP A 222 0.44 -8.34 -5.86
CA ASP A 222 0.64 -9.80 -5.72
C ASP A 222 2.13 -10.14 -5.64
N GLU A 223 2.96 -9.48 -6.45
CA GLU A 223 4.42 -9.63 -6.45
C GLU A 223 5.04 -9.24 -5.09
N SER A 224 4.62 -8.10 -4.53
CA SER A 224 5.16 -7.65 -3.24
C SER A 224 4.75 -8.55 -2.08
N ILE A 225 3.52 -9.10 -2.13
CA ILE A 225 3.05 -10.07 -1.15
C ILE A 225 3.90 -11.33 -1.21
N GLU A 226 4.06 -11.92 -2.41
CA GLU A 226 4.83 -13.14 -2.59
C GLU A 226 6.28 -12.96 -2.16
N ALA A 227 6.90 -11.84 -2.53
CA ALA A 227 8.26 -11.49 -2.17
C ALA A 227 8.43 -11.33 -0.65
N ALA A 228 7.57 -10.54 0.00
CA ALA A 228 7.65 -10.29 1.44
C ALA A 228 7.41 -11.57 2.27
N VAL A 229 6.39 -12.36 1.90
CA VAL A 229 6.08 -13.61 2.60
C VAL A 229 7.22 -14.63 2.45
N ALA A 230 7.84 -14.71 1.27
CA ALA A 230 8.97 -15.60 1.05
C ALA A 230 10.18 -15.24 1.93
N GLU A 231 10.52 -13.96 2.08
CA GLU A 231 11.63 -13.52 2.93
C GLU A 231 11.35 -13.78 4.41
N LEU A 232 10.15 -13.42 4.90
CA LEU A 232 9.77 -13.61 6.30
C LEU A 232 9.74 -15.09 6.70
N ASN A 233 9.24 -15.97 5.84
CA ASN A 233 9.23 -17.42 6.10
C ASN A 233 10.59 -18.09 5.86
N GLY A 234 11.40 -17.54 4.96
CA GLY A 234 12.71 -18.07 4.59
C GLY A 234 13.83 -17.73 5.59
N ALA A 235 13.58 -16.86 6.56
CA ALA A 235 14.61 -16.14 7.32
C ALA A 235 15.61 -15.42 6.39
N GLY A 236 15.08 -14.82 5.32
CA GLY A 236 15.81 -13.90 4.47
C GLY A 236 15.63 -12.46 4.94
N ASN A 237 15.98 -11.50 4.09
CA ASN A 237 15.94 -10.08 4.45
C ASN A 237 14.84 -9.35 3.68
N LEU A 238 14.00 -8.63 4.42
CA LEU A 238 13.00 -7.72 3.89
C LEU A 238 13.36 -6.29 4.29
N VAL A 239 13.72 -5.48 3.32
CA VAL A 239 14.05 -4.07 3.51
C VAL A 239 12.98 -3.21 2.84
N ALA A 240 12.62 -2.08 3.43
CA ALA A 240 11.78 -1.08 2.76
C ALA A 240 12.48 0.28 2.71
N LEU A 241 12.44 0.91 1.55
CA LEU A 241 13.20 2.12 1.25
C LEU A 241 12.33 3.37 1.42
N GLY A 242 12.49 4.07 2.55
CA GLY A 242 11.85 5.34 2.85
C GLY A 242 10.91 5.28 4.05
N SER A 243 10.71 6.42 4.70
CA SER A 243 9.97 6.49 5.97
C SER A 243 8.47 6.25 5.82
N ALA A 244 7.94 6.31 4.60
CA ALA A 244 6.52 6.03 4.30
C ALA A 244 6.09 4.60 4.71
N PHE A 245 7.02 3.66 4.81
CA PHE A 245 6.74 2.29 5.25
C PHE A 245 6.53 2.16 6.77
N GLY A 246 6.78 3.22 7.54
CA GLY A 246 6.66 3.23 8.99
C GLY A 246 7.93 2.72 9.70
N SER A 247 7.75 2.01 10.80
CA SER A 247 8.83 1.37 11.55
C SER A 247 9.09 -0.07 11.09
N ASP A 248 10.20 -0.66 11.53
CA ASP A 248 10.49 -2.09 11.32
C ASP A 248 9.35 -3.00 11.80
N ASP A 249 8.68 -2.60 12.89
CA ASP A 249 7.54 -3.33 13.44
C ASP A 249 6.28 -3.18 12.58
N ASP A 250 6.09 -2.03 11.92
CA ASP A 250 5.01 -1.84 10.95
C ASP A 250 5.22 -2.70 9.71
N LEU A 251 6.44 -2.68 9.15
CA LEU A 251 6.81 -3.49 7.99
C LEU A 251 6.63 -4.98 8.29
N ARG A 252 7.14 -5.46 9.43
CA ARG A 252 6.98 -6.87 9.83
C ARG A 252 5.52 -7.24 10.01
N ARG A 253 4.75 -6.46 10.76
CA ARG A 253 3.32 -6.69 10.98
C ARG A 253 2.55 -6.75 9.66
N ARG A 254 2.81 -5.84 8.73
CA ARG A 254 2.16 -5.82 7.40
C ARG A 254 2.56 -7.01 6.53
N GLY A 255 3.81 -7.46 6.63
CA GLY A 255 4.25 -8.69 5.97
C GLY A 255 3.58 -9.95 6.54
N GLU A 256 3.40 -10.03 7.86
CA GLU A 256 2.61 -11.10 8.50
C GLU A 256 1.11 -11.04 8.11
N LEU A 257 0.56 -9.83 7.98
CA LEU A 257 -0.78 -9.65 7.41
C LEU A 257 -0.86 -10.15 5.97
N ALA A 258 0.18 -9.92 5.15
CA ALA A 258 0.22 -10.37 3.77
C ALA A 258 0.06 -11.89 3.63
N GLU A 259 0.62 -12.65 4.58
CA GLU A 259 0.49 -14.11 4.65
C GLU A 259 -0.89 -14.54 5.16
N THR A 260 -1.45 -13.83 6.14
CA THR A 260 -2.63 -14.29 6.89
C THR A 260 -3.96 -13.84 6.30
N VAL A 261 -3.97 -12.79 5.48
CA VAL A 261 -5.14 -12.29 4.75
C VAL A 261 -5.47 -13.21 3.57
N ASP A 262 -6.73 -13.63 3.49
CA ASP A 262 -7.25 -14.50 2.46
C ASP A 262 -7.78 -13.67 1.27
N GLY A 263 -7.25 -13.94 0.08
CA GLY A 263 -7.72 -13.33 -1.17
C GLY A 263 -6.99 -12.05 -1.57
N ARG A 264 -7.51 -11.44 -2.63
CA ARG A 264 -7.00 -10.21 -3.28
C ARG A 264 -8.16 -9.29 -3.60
N LEU A 265 -7.84 -8.00 -3.70
CA LEU A 265 -8.78 -7.01 -4.22
C LEU A 265 -8.73 -6.99 -5.76
N PRO A 266 -9.79 -6.51 -6.43
CA PRO A 266 -9.75 -6.25 -7.86
C PRO A 266 -8.55 -5.37 -8.23
N GLY A 267 -7.79 -5.80 -9.25
CA GLY A 267 -6.52 -5.15 -9.63
C GLY A 267 -5.28 -5.69 -8.89
N GLY A 268 -5.43 -6.67 -8.00
CA GLY A 268 -4.32 -7.33 -7.30
C GLY A 268 -4.01 -6.71 -5.94
N GLY A 269 -3.18 -7.39 -5.13
CA GLY A 269 -2.83 -6.94 -3.78
C GLY A 269 -3.98 -7.02 -2.77
N GLN A 270 -3.75 -6.51 -1.56
CA GLN A 270 -4.71 -6.58 -0.43
C GLN A 270 -4.99 -5.21 0.22
N VAL A 271 -4.35 -4.12 -0.21
CA VAL A 271 -4.65 -2.74 0.23
C VAL A 271 -5.50 -2.02 -0.80
N MET A 272 -6.32 -1.05 -0.39
CA MET A 272 -7.28 -0.35 -1.24
C MET A 272 -6.65 0.78 -2.04
N PHE A 273 -6.06 1.75 -1.34
CA PHE A 273 -5.41 2.92 -1.96
C PHE A 273 -4.05 3.20 -1.30
N PRO A 274 -3.10 3.76 -2.06
CA PRO A 274 -3.10 3.88 -3.52
C PRO A 274 -2.96 2.50 -4.20
N GLY A 275 -3.19 2.42 -5.52
CA GLY A 275 -3.04 1.18 -6.30
C GLY A 275 -4.21 0.80 -7.20
N ARG A 276 -5.31 1.55 -7.17
CA ARG A 276 -6.43 1.44 -8.11
C ARG A 276 -7.27 2.70 -8.13
N LYS A 277 -8.09 2.82 -9.17
CA LYS A 277 -9.13 3.84 -9.31
C LYS A 277 -10.49 3.15 -9.37
N ILE A 278 -11.43 3.60 -8.56
CA ILE A 278 -12.78 3.05 -8.51
C ILE A 278 -13.71 3.90 -9.37
N ILE A 279 -14.36 3.29 -10.37
CA ILE A 279 -15.37 3.98 -11.20
C ILE A 279 -16.71 3.28 -11.00
N ALA A 280 -17.61 3.94 -10.28
CA ALA A 280 -18.87 3.36 -9.81
C ALA A 280 -20.10 3.89 -10.58
N LEU A 281 -21.03 2.99 -10.88
CA LEU A 281 -22.43 3.38 -11.11
C LEU A 281 -23.16 3.38 -9.78
N TYR A 282 -23.79 4.50 -9.45
CA TYR A 282 -24.57 4.69 -8.25
C TYR A 282 -26.03 4.28 -8.45
N GLY A 283 -26.65 3.65 -7.46
CA GLY A 283 -28.09 3.67 -7.29
C GLY A 283 -28.68 2.50 -6.53
N HIS A 284 -30.00 2.33 -6.64
CA HIS A 284 -30.76 1.31 -5.93
C HIS A 284 -31.15 0.13 -6.85
N ALA A 285 -31.01 -1.09 -6.35
CA ALA A 285 -31.27 -2.34 -7.09
C ALA A 285 -32.67 -2.43 -7.74
N ASN A 286 -33.68 -1.87 -7.07
CA ASN A 286 -35.09 -2.02 -7.44
C ASN A 286 -35.81 -0.67 -7.66
N GLU A 287 -35.10 0.46 -7.63
CA GLU A 287 -35.70 1.79 -7.79
C GLU A 287 -34.89 2.61 -8.80
N PRO A 288 -35.27 2.59 -10.09
CA PRO A 288 -34.56 3.29 -11.17
C PRO A 288 -34.40 4.80 -10.95
N LEU A 289 -35.28 5.42 -10.16
CA LEU A 289 -35.23 6.86 -9.88
C LEU A 289 -34.16 7.23 -8.84
N LEU A 290 -33.52 6.25 -8.20
CA LEU A 290 -32.48 6.47 -7.20
C LEU A 290 -31.06 6.23 -7.76
N GLY A 291 -30.88 6.31 -9.07
CA GLY A 291 -29.56 6.34 -9.70
C GLY A 291 -29.42 5.41 -10.90
N VAL A 292 -28.48 5.77 -11.78
CA VAL A 292 -28.26 5.14 -13.08
C VAL A 292 -27.93 3.65 -13.04
N MET A 293 -27.48 3.09 -11.91
CA MET A 293 -27.24 1.66 -11.78
C MET A 293 -28.55 0.85 -11.94
N GLY A 294 -29.62 1.31 -11.29
CA GLY A 294 -30.92 0.61 -11.19
C GLY A 294 -31.81 0.76 -12.43
N GLU A 295 -31.43 1.60 -13.40
CA GLU A 295 -32.17 1.82 -14.65
C GLU A 295 -32.21 0.60 -15.58
N GLN A 296 -31.35 -0.38 -15.33
CA GLN A 296 -31.19 -1.58 -16.15
C GLN A 296 -30.95 -2.83 -15.28
N PRO A 297 -31.15 -4.05 -15.81
CA PRO A 297 -30.82 -5.28 -15.07
C PRO A 297 -29.32 -5.41 -14.74
N PRO A 298 -28.93 -6.23 -13.72
CA PRO A 298 -27.55 -6.31 -13.23
C PRO A 298 -26.49 -6.52 -14.31
N ARG A 299 -26.72 -7.43 -15.27
CA ARG A 299 -25.75 -7.72 -16.35
C ARG A 299 -25.53 -6.53 -17.28
N GLU A 300 -26.59 -5.76 -17.55
CA GLU A 300 -26.51 -4.58 -18.40
C GLU A 300 -25.83 -3.43 -17.65
N ALA A 301 -26.10 -3.30 -16.34
CA ALA A 301 -25.41 -2.36 -15.47
C ALA A 301 -23.90 -2.67 -15.40
N VAL A 302 -23.51 -3.94 -15.29
CA VAL A 302 -22.09 -4.35 -15.30
C VAL A 302 -21.42 -3.93 -16.60
N ALA A 303 -22.05 -4.21 -17.74
CA ALA A 303 -21.51 -3.81 -19.04
C ALA A 303 -21.41 -2.29 -19.17
N ARG A 304 -22.34 -1.52 -18.56
CA ARG A 304 -22.28 -0.05 -18.51
C ARG A 304 -21.12 0.42 -17.62
N ALA A 305 -20.92 -0.19 -16.45
CA ALA A 305 -19.81 0.12 -15.54
C ALA A 305 -18.44 -0.17 -16.18
N GLN A 306 -18.30 -1.31 -16.87
CA GLN A 306 -17.08 -1.65 -17.61
C GLN A 306 -16.74 -0.63 -18.70
N ARG A 307 -17.72 -0.28 -19.56
CA ARG A 307 -17.52 0.76 -20.59
C ARG A 307 -17.18 2.13 -20.00
N LEU A 308 -17.64 2.41 -18.79
CA LEU A 308 -17.34 3.67 -18.11
C LEU A 308 -15.93 3.66 -17.53
N ALA A 309 -15.53 2.56 -16.88
CA ALA A 309 -14.17 2.34 -16.39
C ALA A 309 -13.13 2.41 -17.53
N GLU A 310 -13.39 1.77 -18.67
CA GLU A 310 -12.52 1.80 -19.86
C GLU A 310 -12.22 3.22 -20.37
N GLN A 311 -13.10 4.20 -20.11
CA GLN A 311 -12.87 5.59 -20.51
C GLN A 311 -11.86 6.32 -19.62
N TYR A 312 -11.54 5.78 -18.45
CA TYR A 312 -10.53 6.31 -17.52
C TYR A 312 -9.16 5.64 -17.67
N ASP A 313 -9.05 4.48 -18.34
CA ASP A 313 -7.78 3.80 -18.58
C ASP A 313 -6.69 4.71 -19.17
N PRO A 314 -6.98 5.60 -20.15
CA PRO A 314 -5.94 6.47 -20.72
C PRO A 314 -5.40 7.55 -19.78
N THR A 315 -6.08 7.81 -18.66
CA THR A 315 -5.76 8.88 -17.69
C THR A 315 -5.43 8.34 -16.31
N SER A 316 -5.27 7.02 -16.16
CA SER A 316 -4.99 6.35 -14.90
C SER A 316 -3.67 5.61 -14.94
N ASP A 317 -2.79 5.89 -13.99
CA ASP A 317 -1.51 5.17 -13.79
C ASP A 317 -1.70 3.86 -13.01
N VAL A 318 -2.92 3.60 -12.55
CA VAL A 318 -3.31 2.41 -11.76
C VAL A 318 -4.51 1.71 -12.40
N PRO A 319 -4.73 0.40 -12.14
CA PRO A 319 -5.89 -0.31 -12.65
C PRO A 319 -7.21 0.41 -12.33
N VAL A 320 -8.06 0.56 -13.34
CA VAL A 320 -9.41 1.12 -13.19
C VAL A 320 -10.40 -0.02 -12.95
N ILE A 321 -11.12 0.04 -11.82
CA ILE A 321 -11.99 -1.03 -11.36
C ILE A 321 -13.46 -0.61 -11.59
N PRO A 322 -14.20 -1.31 -12.47
CA PRO A 322 -15.62 -1.07 -12.65
C PRO A 322 -16.35 -1.46 -11.37
N SER A 323 -17.25 -0.60 -10.91
CA SER A 323 -17.85 -0.77 -9.58
C SER A 323 -19.33 -0.41 -9.55
N PHE A 324 -20.01 -0.88 -8.52
CA PHE A 324 -21.33 -0.41 -8.13
C PHE A 324 -21.28 0.24 -6.76
N GLU A 325 -22.00 1.33 -6.62
CA GLU A 325 -22.36 1.91 -5.33
C GLU A 325 -23.87 1.70 -5.15
N ILE A 326 -24.21 0.76 -4.27
CA ILE A 326 -25.55 0.19 -4.14
C ILE A 326 -26.19 0.75 -2.87
N ILE A 327 -27.23 1.55 -3.03
CA ILE A 327 -28.04 2.00 -1.90
C ILE A 327 -28.74 0.78 -1.31
N VAL A 328 -28.45 0.47 -0.05
CA VAL A 328 -29.06 -0.66 0.67
C VAL A 328 -30.01 -0.21 1.77
N THR A 329 -29.91 1.04 2.21
CA THR A 329 -30.97 1.67 3.00
C THR A 329 -31.31 3.04 2.44
N VAL A 330 -32.59 3.37 2.43
CA VAL A 330 -33.09 4.62 1.86
C VAL A 330 -33.75 5.43 2.96
N ALA A 331 -33.30 6.66 3.19
CA ALA A 331 -33.98 7.56 4.09
C ALA A 331 -35.39 7.85 3.59
N ALA A 332 -36.37 7.79 4.47
CA ALA A 332 -37.79 7.81 4.13
C ALA A 332 -38.51 9.00 4.77
N GLU A 333 -39.49 9.56 4.06
CA GLU A 333 -40.38 10.59 4.62
C GLU A 333 -41.25 10.05 5.76
N GLU A 334 -41.63 8.77 5.67
CA GLU A 334 -42.46 8.09 6.65
C GLU A 334 -41.59 7.15 7.51
N PRO A 335 -41.91 6.99 8.81
CA PRO A 335 -41.07 6.26 9.77
C PRO A 335 -40.84 4.77 9.47
N GLY A 336 -41.61 4.18 8.55
CA GLY A 336 -41.57 2.75 8.26
C GLY A 336 -41.92 1.87 9.48
N PRO A 337 -41.71 0.55 9.38
CA PRO A 337 -41.98 -0.38 10.49
C PRO A 337 -41.05 -0.21 11.71
N SER A 338 -39.82 0.26 11.50
CA SER A 338 -38.83 0.45 12.57
C SER A 338 -39.03 1.74 13.36
N GLY A 339 -39.77 2.71 12.81
CA GLY A 339 -39.93 4.03 13.42
C GLY A 339 -38.81 5.01 13.08
N ASN A 340 -37.79 4.57 12.32
CA ASN A 340 -36.52 5.26 12.20
C ASN A 340 -36.33 6.01 10.89
N PHE A 341 -37.35 6.08 10.03
CA PHE A 341 -37.30 6.85 8.78
C PHE A 341 -36.18 6.36 7.84
N SER A 342 -35.91 5.05 7.85
CA SER A 342 -34.96 4.40 6.94
C SER A 342 -35.55 3.04 6.53
N ASN A 343 -35.67 2.82 5.22
CA ASN A 343 -36.18 1.60 4.61
C ASN A 343 -35.00 0.71 4.21
N TYR A 344 -35.05 -0.55 4.63
CA TYR A 344 -34.02 -1.54 4.34
C TYR A 344 -34.35 -2.36 3.10
N SER A 345 -33.36 -2.57 2.24
CA SER A 345 -33.39 -3.61 1.21
C SER A 345 -33.09 -4.97 1.82
N ASP A 346 -33.72 -6.03 1.31
CA ASP A 346 -33.35 -7.39 1.73
C ASP A 346 -31.93 -7.71 1.24
N PRO A 347 -30.97 -8.13 2.10
CA PRO A 347 -29.63 -8.51 1.65
C PRO A 347 -29.62 -9.53 0.50
N GLU A 348 -30.63 -10.39 0.42
CA GLU A 348 -30.76 -11.38 -0.66
C GLU A 348 -31.19 -10.77 -2.01
N GLU A 349 -31.78 -9.58 -2.01
CA GLU A 349 -32.04 -8.81 -3.23
C GLU A 349 -30.80 -8.03 -3.70
N VAL A 350 -29.90 -7.67 -2.78
CA VAL A 350 -28.64 -6.97 -3.05
C VAL A 350 -27.57 -7.93 -3.56
N ARG A 351 -27.52 -9.15 -3.03
CA ARG A 351 -26.49 -10.16 -3.34
C ARG A 351 -26.28 -10.40 -4.86
N PRO A 352 -27.32 -10.56 -5.70
CA PRO A 352 -27.12 -10.76 -7.15
C PRO A 352 -26.42 -9.59 -7.86
N TRP A 353 -26.55 -8.36 -7.35
CA TRP A 353 -25.87 -7.19 -7.89
C TRP A 353 -24.38 -7.18 -7.52
N ILE A 354 -24.08 -7.50 -6.26
CA ILE A 354 -22.70 -7.68 -5.78
C ILE A 354 -22.02 -8.79 -6.57
N GLU A 355 -22.63 -9.98 -6.65
CA GLU A 355 -22.07 -11.11 -7.40
C GLU A 355 -21.81 -10.74 -8.87
N ALA A 356 -22.75 -10.03 -9.52
CA ALA A 356 -22.60 -9.64 -10.91
C ALA A 356 -21.38 -8.73 -11.16
N ILE A 357 -21.13 -7.73 -10.32
CA ILE A 357 -19.98 -6.83 -10.50
C ILE A 357 -18.67 -7.49 -10.07
N VAL A 358 -18.69 -8.30 -9.01
CA VAL A 358 -17.51 -9.04 -8.53
C VAL A 358 -17.06 -10.08 -9.56
N ASP A 359 -17.97 -10.86 -10.13
CA ASP A 359 -17.67 -11.85 -11.18
C ASP A 359 -17.07 -11.19 -12.44
N ALA A 360 -17.35 -9.90 -12.63
CA ALA A 360 -16.80 -9.08 -13.70
C ALA A 360 -15.44 -8.43 -13.37
N GLY A 361 -14.82 -8.80 -12.24
CA GLY A 361 -13.56 -8.24 -11.77
C GLY A 361 -13.71 -6.85 -11.15
N GLY A 362 -14.90 -6.52 -10.67
CA GLY A 362 -15.23 -5.22 -10.10
C GLY A 362 -15.33 -5.20 -8.58
N TYR A 363 -15.74 -4.05 -8.04
CA TYR A 363 -15.92 -3.82 -6.60
C TYR A 363 -17.35 -3.32 -6.31
N ALA A 364 -17.92 -3.71 -5.18
CA ALA A 364 -19.21 -3.18 -4.74
C ALA A 364 -19.04 -2.35 -3.48
N ILE A 365 -19.77 -1.24 -3.38
CA ILE A 365 -19.84 -0.40 -2.19
C ILE A 365 -21.31 -0.39 -1.78
N ILE A 366 -21.63 -0.94 -0.61
CA ILE A 366 -23.00 -0.83 -0.09
C ILE A 366 -23.14 0.50 0.64
N ASP A 367 -24.20 1.23 0.37
CA ASP A 367 -24.41 2.63 0.79
C ASP A 367 -25.60 2.70 1.75
N ILE A 368 -25.40 3.36 2.90
CA ILE A 368 -26.38 3.42 3.98
C ILE A 368 -26.86 4.85 4.27
N GLN A 369 -28.18 5.02 4.22
CA GLN A 369 -28.90 6.23 4.60
C GLN A 369 -29.61 6.01 5.94
N PRO A 370 -29.00 6.41 7.07
CA PRO A 370 -29.35 5.88 8.39
C PRO A 370 -30.71 6.34 8.92
N GLY A 371 -31.26 7.46 8.42
CA GLY A 371 -32.41 8.10 9.04
C GLY A 371 -32.09 8.41 10.51
N ARG A 372 -32.88 7.88 11.43
CA ARG A 372 -32.71 8.06 12.88
C ARG A 372 -31.92 6.94 13.58
N GLU A 373 -31.55 5.88 12.87
CA GLU A 373 -30.66 4.85 13.41
C GLU A 373 -29.21 5.31 13.43
N THR A 374 -28.36 4.59 14.17
CA THR A 374 -26.92 4.84 14.07
C THR A 374 -26.34 4.16 12.84
N LEU A 375 -25.26 4.72 12.30
CA LEU A 375 -24.53 4.13 11.17
C LEU A 375 -24.10 2.68 11.47
N LEU A 376 -23.59 2.43 12.68
CA LEU A 376 -23.14 1.10 13.11
C LEU A 376 -24.24 0.05 13.10
N GLN A 377 -25.48 0.42 13.49
CA GLN A 377 -26.60 -0.52 13.49
C GLN A 377 -26.92 -1.02 12.08
N GLN A 378 -26.95 -0.11 11.10
CA GLN A 378 -27.23 -0.48 9.71
C GLN A 378 -26.06 -1.26 9.09
N ALA A 379 -24.82 -0.84 9.36
CA ALA A 379 -23.63 -1.57 8.91
C ALA A 379 -23.62 -3.03 9.40
N GLN A 380 -23.98 -3.25 10.67
CA GLN A 380 -24.09 -4.59 11.27
C GLN A 380 -25.22 -5.44 10.65
N TYR A 381 -26.31 -4.82 10.20
CA TYR A 381 -27.38 -5.53 9.51
C TYR A 381 -26.87 -6.16 8.19
N TYR A 382 -25.97 -5.48 7.47
CA TYR A 382 -25.37 -5.96 6.23
C TYR A 382 -24.02 -6.66 6.41
N ALA A 383 -23.66 -7.07 7.64
CA ALA A 383 -22.37 -7.70 7.93
C ALA A 383 -22.07 -8.92 7.02
N ASP A 384 -23.09 -9.72 6.68
CA ASP A 384 -22.90 -10.89 5.81
C ASP A 384 -22.54 -10.53 4.37
N LEU A 385 -22.91 -9.33 3.87
CA LEU A 385 -22.43 -8.83 2.57
C LEU A 385 -21.00 -8.30 2.70
N LEU A 386 -20.68 -7.60 3.79
CA LEU A 386 -19.35 -7.03 4.05
C LEU A 386 -18.25 -8.08 4.26
N LYS A 387 -18.62 -9.32 4.61
CA LYS A 387 -17.73 -10.48 4.63
C LYS A 387 -17.16 -10.86 3.26
N HIS A 388 -17.77 -10.40 2.17
CA HIS A 388 -17.24 -10.66 0.84
C HIS A 388 -16.02 -9.76 0.57
N PRO A 389 -14.85 -10.25 0.10
CA PRO A 389 -13.61 -9.47 0.02
C PRO A 389 -13.75 -8.18 -0.80
N SER A 390 -14.46 -8.22 -1.93
CA SER A 390 -14.66 -7.07 -2.83
C SER A 390 -15.90 -6.21 -2.54
N VAL A 391 -16.31 -6.12 -1.27
CA VAL A 391 -17.44 -5.27 -0.82
C VAL A 391 -16.96 -4.26 0.23
N GLY A 392 -17.13 -2.96 -0.04
CA GLY A 392 -16.92 -1.86 0.91
C GLY A 392 -18.24 -1.27 1.42
N LEU A 393 -18.13 -0.26 2.28
CA LEU A 393 -19.27 0.44 2.90
C LEU A 393 -19.18 1.94 2.61
N ALA A 394 -20.28 2.55 2.21
CA ALA A 394 -20.46 4.01 2.16
C ALA A 394 -21.43 4.44 3.27
N LEU A 395 -21.14 5.59 3.87
CA LEU A 395 -21.93 6.23 4.90
C LEU A 395 -22.45 7.56 4.37
N ASP A 396 -23.73 7.84 4.59
CA ASP A 396 -24.38 9.08 4.13
C ASP A 396 -24.80 9.95 5.32
N PRO A 397 -23.89 10.77 5.89
CA PRO A 397 -24.21 11.66 7.00
C PRO A 397 -25.37 12.62 6.77
N GLU A 398 -25.62 13.05 5.53
CA GLU A 398 -26.72 13.94 5.15
C GLU A 398 -28.09 13.32 5.44
N TRP A 399 -28.17 11.99 5.53
CA TRP A 399 -29.40 11.27 5.86
C TRP A 399 -29.50 10.92 7.34
N ARG A 400 -28.54 11.34 8.17
CA ARG A 400 -28.59 11.18 9.63
C ARG A 400 -29.48 12.24 10.26
N LEU A 401 -30.71 11.84 10.58
CA LEU A 401 -31.75 12.70 11.17
C LEU A 401 -31.69 12.72 12.70
N GLY A 402 -31.78 13.92 13.26
CA GLY A 402 -32.06 14.14 14.68
C GLY A 402 -33.47 13.68 15.08
N PRO A 403 -33.76 13.65 16.40
CA PRO A 403 -35.07 13.22 16.90
C PRO A 403 -36.25 14.08 16.40
N ASP A 404 -36.00 15.35 16.11
CA ASP A 404 -36.98 16.34 15.69
C ASP A 404 -36.83 16.75 14.21
N ASP A 405 -35.78 16.28 13.54
CA ASP A 405 -35.45 16.66 12.17
C ASP A 405 -36.49 16.09 11.19
N GLN A 406 -36.77 16.87 10.14
CA GLN A 406 -37.69 16.47 9.07
C GLN A 406 -36.92 15.88 7.88
N PRO A 407 -37.23 14.63 7.48
CA PRO A 407 -36.66 14.05 6.27
C PRO A 407 -36.87 14.95 5.04
N MET A 408 -35.93 14.95 4.09
CA MET A 408 -36.01 15.67 2.81
C MET A 408 -36.00 17.20 2.89
N ILE A 409 -35.90 17.79 4.08
CA ILE A 409 -35.87 19.26 4.29
C ILE A 409 -34.53 19.70 4.88
N GLU A 410 -34.03 18.95 5.85
CA GLU A 410 -32.80 19.25 6.56
C GLU A 410 -31.69 18.31 6.11
N VAL A 411 -30.49 18.87 5.92
CA VAL A 411 -29.28 18.08 5.72
C VAL A 411 -28.81 17.60 7.09
N GLY A 412 -28.80 16.28 7.27
CA GLY A 412 -28.34 15.59 8.46
C GLY A 412 -26.85 15.76 8.72
N HIS A 413 -26.40 15.17 9.83
CA HIS A 413 -24.99 15.14 10.21
C HIS A 413 -24.70 14.02 11.19
N VAL A 414 -23.45 13.59 11.22
CA VAL A 414 -22.90 12.68 12.24
C VAL A 414 -21.75 13.37 12.98
N ASP A 415 -21.42 12.86 14.16
CA ASP A 415 -20.14 13.16 14.80
C ASP A 415 -19.07 12.21 14.27
N ALA A 416 -17.82 12.68 14.18
CA ALA A 416 -16.69 11.84 13.78
C ALA A 416 -16.56 10.56 14.64
N SER A 417 -16.97 10.61 15.91
CA SER A 417 -17.00 9.41 16.77
C SER A 417 -17.91 8.30 16.26
N GLU A 418 -19.05 8.62 15.62
CA GLU A 418 -19.96 7.62 15.06
C GLU A 418 -19.34 6.93 13.82
N ILE A 419 -18.57 7.67 13.03
CA ILE A 419 -17.78 7.12 11.91
C ILE A 419 -16.67 6.21 12.46
N ASN A 420 -15.97 6.66 13.50
CA ASN A 420 -14.89 5.88 14.14
C ASN A 420 -15.42 4.57 14.73
N GLU A 421 -16.63 4.55 15.31
CA GLU A 421 -17.27 3.32 15.78
C GLU A 421 -17.52 2.31 14.65
N VAL A 422 -17.90 2.79 13.45
CA VAL A 422 -18.03 1.94 12.27
C VAL A 422 -16.67 1.43 11.79
N ALA A 423 -15.66 2.30 11.76
CA ALA A 423 -14.30 1.92 11.36
C ALA A 423 -13.71 0.83 12.28
N ASP A 424 -13.84 1.00 13.60
CA ASP A 424 -13.38 0.02 14.60
C ASP A 424 -14.12 -1.32 14.48
N TRP A 425 -15.42 -1.28 14.20
CA TRP A 425 -16.20 -2.50 13.97
C TRP A 425 -15.80 -3.19 12.67
N LEU A 426 -15.59 -2.44 11.59
CA LEU A 426 -15.19 -2.96 10.29
C LEU A 426 -13.78 -3.56 10.34
N GLU A 427 -12.85 -2.92 11.05
CA GLU A 427 -11.52 -3.45 11.40
C GLU A 427 -11.65 -4.84 12.03
N GLY A 428 -12.48 -4.96 13.07
CA GLY A 428 -12.72 -6.23 13.75
C GLY A 428 -13.31 -7.31 12.83
N LEU A 429 -14.21 -6.93 11.91
CA LEU A 429 -14.76 -7.83 10.91
C LEU A 429 -13.66 -8.33 9.95
N VAL A 430 -12.82 -7.42 9.44
CA VAL A 430 -11.73 -7.76 8.51
C VAL A 430 -10.74 -8.71 9.17
N VAL A 431 -10.32 -8.45 10.41
CA VAL A 431 -9.41 -9.31 11.14
C VAL A 431 -10.03 -10.69 11.40
N ALA A 432 -11.31 -10.74 11.81
CA ALA A 432 -11.98 -12.01 12.12
C ALA A 432 -12.16 -12.91 10.90
N GLU A 433 -12.42 -12.30 9.74
CA GLU A 433 -12.73 -12.98 8.48
C GLU A 433 -11.51 -13.02 7.53
N LYS A 434 -10.35 -12.50 7.98
CA LYS A 434 -9.08 -12.41 7.24
C LYS A 434 -9.23 -11.76 5.88
N LEU A 435 -9.99 -10.68 5.78
CA LEU A 435 -10.29 -10.05 4.51
C LEU A 435 -9.16 -9.11 4.07
N PRO A 436 -9.07 -8.80 2.76
CA PRO A 436 -8.32 -7.64 2.30
C PRO A 436 -8.87 -6.34 2.91
N GLN A 437 -8.07 -5.28 2.83
CA GLN A 437 -8.41 -3.97 3.37
C GLN A 437 -9.76 -3.50 2.80
N LYS A 438 -10.65 -3.03 3.68
CA LYS A 438 -11.99 -2.58 3.30
C LYS A 438 -12.03 -1.09 3.04
N LEU A 439 -12.71 -0.70 1.97
CA LEU A 439 -13.13 0.69 1.79
C LEU A 439 -14.28 1.03 2.75
N LEU A 440 -14.09 2.08 3.55
CA LEU A 440 -15.14 2.81 4.24
C LEU A 440 -15.19 4.25 3.68
N MET A 441 -16.18 4.51 2.85
CA MET A 441 -16.41 5.78 2.18
C MET A 441 -17.42 6.62 2.98
N VAL A 442 -17.20 7.93 3.07
CA VAL A 442 -18.10 8.85 3.77
C VAL A 442 -18.45 9.99 2.82
N HIS A 443 -19.74 10.14 2.50
CA HIS A 443 -20.19 11.24 1.66
C HIS A 443 -20.13 12.58 2.40
N GLN A 444 -19.70 13.61 1.66
CA GLN A 444 -19.63 14.96 2.19
C GLN A 444 -19.67 16.03 1.09
N PHE A 445 -20.64 16.93 1.17
CA PHE A 445 -20.68 18.15 0.34
C PHE A 445 -20.83 19.43 1.17
N GLN A 446 -21.02 19.32 2.48
CA GLN A 446 -21.01 20.44 3.42
C GLN A 446 -20.21 20.08 4.67
N LEU A 447 -19.48 21.05 5.23
CA LEU A 447 -18.60 20.79 6.37
C LEU A 447 -19.37 20.30 7.60
N GLN A 448 -20.59 20.78 7.85
CA GLN A 448 -21.34 20.38 9.04
C GLN A 448 -21.85 18.94 9.03
N MET A 449 -21.81 18.24 7.88
CA MET A 449 -22.22 16.84 7.77
C MET A 449 -21.38 15.92 8.66
N ILE A 450 -20.09 16.25 8.85
CA ILE A 450 -19.19 15.54 9.76
C ILE A 450 -18.71 16.52 10.82
N ARG A 451 -19.27 16.42 12.02
CA ARG A 451 -18.89 17.26 13.16
C ARG A 451 -17.60 16.74 13.79
N ASN A 452 -16.76 17.67 14.26
CA ASN A 452 -15.48 17.37 14.90
C ASN A 452 -14.59 16.46 14.02
N ARG A 453 -14.62 16.71 12.70
CA ARG A 453 -13.97 15.89 11.66
C ARG A 453 -12.46 15.72 11.87
N GLU A 454 -11.81 16.66 12.54
CA GLU A 454 -10.41 16.55 12.93
C GLU A 454 -10.10 15.36 13.86
N ASN A 455 -11.13 14.75 14.47
CA ASN A 455 -11.01 13.54 15.29
C ASN A 455 -11.41 12.27 14.52
N MET A 456 -11.76 12.37 13.24
CA MET A 456 -12.07 11.21 12.40
C MET A 456 -10.79 10.41 12.15
N VAL A 457 -10.87 9.08 12.28
CA VAL A 457 -9.75 8.21 11.93
C VAL A 457 -9.41 8.33 10.45
N THR A 458 -8.12 8.21 10.13
CA THR A 458 -7.61 8.31 8.76
C THR A 458 -7.59 6.96 8.05
N GLY A 459 -7.78 5.87 8.81
CA GLY A 459 -7.72 4.49 8.37
C GLY A 459 -6.90 3.63 9.32
N THR A 460 -6.76 2.37 8.96
CA THR A 460 -5.96 1.35 9.65
C THR A 460 -5.28 0.46 8.60
N ASP A 461 -4.49 -0.52 9.05
CA ASP A 461 -3.95 -1.54 8.15
C ASP A 461 -5.06 -2.37 7.46
N ASN A 462 -6.30 -2.40 7.99
CA ASN A 462 -7.41 -3.21 7.45
C ASN A 462 -8.63 -2.40 6.96
N VAL A 463 -8.67 -1.09 7.19
CA VAL A 463 -9.73 -0.18 6.71
C VAL A 463 -9.11 1.05 6.05
N SER A 464 -9.45 1.28 4.78
CA SER A 464 -9.13 2.49 4.04
C SER A 464 -10.32 3.44 4.11
N ILE A 465 -10.08 4.68 4.55
CA ILE A 465 -11.13 5.71 4.59
C ILE A 465 -11.08 6.54 3.31
N ALA A 466 -12.25 6.87 2.78
CA ALA A 466 -12.40 7.86 1.71
C ALA A 466 -13.44 8.91 2.09
N VAL A 467 -13.17 10.17 1.77
CA VAL A 467 -14.18 11.23 1.79
C VAL A 467 -14.63 11.50 0.36
N HIS A 468 -15.91 11.30 0.10
CA HIS A 468 -16.48 11.37 -1.24
C HIS A 468 -17.33 12.64 -1.39
N CYS A 469 -16.91 13.52 -2.31
CA CYS A 469 -17.55 14.80 -2.57
C CYS A 469 -18.85 14.61 -3.36
N ASP A 470 -19.96 14.53 -2.63
CA ASP A 470 -21.28 14.22 -3.17
C ASP A 470 -22.19 15.45 -3.35
N GLY A 471 -21.67 16.47 -4.06
CA GLY A 471 -22.40 17.70 -4.35
C GLY A 471 -22.59 17.91 -5.86
N HIS A 472 -23.75 18.39 -6.27
CA HIS A 472 -24.09 18.66 -7.67
C HIS A 472 -24.09 20.16 -8.01
N GLY A 473 -24.09 20.46 -9.31
CA GLY A 473 -24.33 21.79 -9.84
C GLY A 473 -23.25 22.25 -10.83
N PRO A 474 -23.16 23.55 -11.12
CA PRO A 474 -22.17 24.08 -12.04
C PRO A 474 -20.75 23.76 -11.58
N GLN A 475 -19.83 23.48 -12.51
CA GLN A 475 -18.49 23.00 -12.20
C GLN A 475 -17.67 23.92 -11.29
N GLY A 476 -17.90 25.24 -11.36
CA GLY A 476 -17.29 26.19 -10.41
C GLY A 476 -17.68 25.92 -8.96
N VAL A 477 -18.97 25.66 -8.71
CA VAL A 477 -19.50 25.35 -7.37
C VAL A 477 -18.96 24.01 -6.90
N LYS A 478 -18.92 22.99 -7.77
CA LYS A 478 -18.35 21.69 -7.41
C LYS A 478 -16.88 21.79 -7.03
N MET A 479 -16.09 22.58 -7.76
CA MET A 479 -14.69 22.80 -7.39
C MET A 479 -14.53 23.60 -6.11
N GLU A 480 -15.42 24.54 -5.82
CA GLU A 480 -15.44 25.22 -4.51
C GLU A 480 -15.71 24.20 -3.39
N THR A 481 -16.73 23.35 -3.54
CA THR A 481 -17.04 22.27 -2.59
C THR A 481 -15.86 21.32 -2.40
N TRP A 482 -15.25 20.83 -3.49
CA TRP A 482 -14.07 19.97 -3.45
C TRP A 482 -12.92 20.59 -2.66
N ASN A 483 -12.62 21.87 -2.92
CA ASN A 483 -11.55 22.59 -2.23
C ASN A 483 -11.84 22.81 -0.74
N VAL A 484 -13.11 23.02 -0.38
CA VAL A 484 -13.53 23.18 1.02
C VAL A 484 -13.51 21.84 1.75
N VAL A 485 -14.08 20.80 1.16
CA VAL A 485 -14.17 19.46 1.78
C VAL A 485 -12.77 18.92 2.04
N ARG A 486 -11.83 19.05 1.11
CA ARG A 486 -10.44 18.55 1.30
C ARG A 486 -9.61 19.34 2.30
N GLN A 487 -10.04 20.54 2.71
CA GLN A 487 -9.24 21.37 3.59
C GLN A 487 -9.07 20.71 4.97
N GLY A 488 -7.82 20.47 5.36
CA GLY A 488 -7.47 19.86 6.65
C GLY A 488 -7.76 18.36 6.74
N LEU A 489 -8.07 17.69 5.63
CA LEU A 489 -8.06 16.22 5.59
C LEU A 489 -6.62 15.72 5.63
N ASP A 490 -6.41 14.61 6.33
CA ASP A 490 -5.14 13.90 6.33
C ASP A 490 -4.88 13.33 4.92
N PRO A 491 -3.66 13.44 4.37
CA PRO A 491 -3.31 12.90 3.05
C PRO A 491 -3.53 11.39 2.89
N ALA A 492 -3.63 10.63 3.99
CA ALA A 492 -3.94 9.20 3.94
C ALA A 492 -5.42 8.90 3.60
N ILE A 493 -6.32 9.89 3.75
CA ILE A 493 -7.73 9.75 3.39
C ILE A 493 -7.88 9.90 1.87
N ALA A 494 -8.38 8.85 1.23
CA ALA A 494 -8.65 8.85 -0.21
C ALA A 494 -9.78 9.84 -0.56
N LEU A 495 -9.78 10.33 -1.80
CA LEU A 495 -10.75 11.34 -2.23
C LEU A 495 -11.68 10.80 -3.32
N GLY A 496 -12.97 11.04 -3.14
CA GLY A 496 -14.02 10.65 -4.08
C GLY A 496 -14.74 11.85 -4.71
N TRP A 497 -15.20 11.70 -5.96
CA TRP A 497 -15.96 12.72 -6.69
C TRP A 497 -17.22 12.12 -7.32
N LYS A 498 -18.40 12.70 -7.09
CA LYS A 498 -19.59 12.31 -7.83
C LYS A 498 -19.79 13.17 -9.08
N ASN A 499 -20.06 12.53 -10.22
CA ASN A 499 -20.64 13.18 -11.39
C ASN A 499 -22.15 12.92 -11.41
N PHE A 500 -22.94 13.98 -11.53
CA PHE A 500 -24.38 13.89 -11.66
C PHE A 500 -24.76 14.12 -13.12
N ILE A 501 -25.41 13.15 -13.76
CA ILE A 501 -25.61 13.17 -15.22
C ILE A 501 -26.51 14.33 -15.66
N ASP A 502 -27.58 14.59 -14.91
CA ASP A 502 -28.59 15.58 -15.27
C ASP A 502 -28.47 16.89 -14.47
N GLU A 503 -27.91 16.85 -13.25
CA GLU A 503 -27.80 18.00 -12.34
C GLU A 503 -26.51 18.82 -12.53
N ASP A 504 -25.45 18.23 -13.08
CA ASP A 504 -24.23 18.97 -13.39
C ASP A 504 -24.34 19.64 -14.76
N GLU A 505 -24.24 20.98 -14.79
CA GLU A 505 -24.40 21.77 -16.01
C GLU A 505 -23.11 22.53 -16.41
N PRO A 506 -22.35 22.06 -17.41
CA PRO A 506 -22.34 20.69 -17.93
C PRO A 506 -21.60 19.72 -16.99
N MET A 507 -21.95 18.44 -17.01
CA MET A 507 -21.15 17.37 -16.39
C MET A 507 -19.77 17.29 -17.03
N LEU A 508 -18.74 17.00 -16.23
CA LEU A 508 -17.39 16.74 -16.73
C LEU A 508 -17.35 15.44 -17.55
N THR A 509 -16.51 15.42 -18.58
CA THR A 509 -16.15 14.17 -19.26
C THR A 509 -15.20 13.32 -18.40
N PRO A 510 -15.06 12.01 -18.64
CA PRO A 510 -14.08 11.18 -17.94
C PRO A 510 -12.65 11.74 -17.96
N GLU A 511 -12.21 12.28 -19.11
CA GLU A 511 -10.90 12.94 -19.24
C GLU A 511 -10.78 14.16 -18.33
N GLN A 512 -11.83 15.00 -18.27
CA GLN A 512 -11.86 16.18 -17.40
C GLN A 512 -11.93 15.82 -15.92
N THR A 513 -12.72 14.80 -15.54
CA THR A 513 -12.78 14.31 -14.16
C THR A 513 -11.44 13.71 -13.73
N GLY A 514 -10.77 12.94 -14.60
CA GLY A 514 -9.42 12.41 -14.34
C GLY A 514 -8.36 13.51 -14.16
N ALA A 515 -8.58 14.69 -14.75
CA ALA A 515 -7.70 15.85 -14.65
C ALA A 515 -7.99 16.78 -13.44
N ILE A 516 -8.97 16.46 -12.59
CA ILE A 516 -9.18 17.19 -11.32
C ILE A 516 -7.91 17.05 -10.46
N ASN A 517 -7.55 18.11 -9.72
CA ASN A 517 -6.36 18.11 -8.87
C ASN A 517 -6.72 18.37 -7.39
N PRO A 518 -6.30 17.51 -6.45
CA PRO A 518 -5.73 16.17 -6.69
C PRO A 518 -6.69 15.26 -7.47
N THR A 519 -6.15 14.28 -8.19
CA THR A 519 -6.96 13.32 -8.95
C THR A 519 -7.79 12.46 -7.98
N PRO A 520 -9.11 12.32 -8.17
CA PRO A 520 -9.93 11.46 -7.31
C PRO A 520 -9.55 9.97 -7.45
N ASP A 521 -9.50 9.27 -6.32
CA ASP A 521 -9.32 7.82 -6.24
C ASP A 521 -10.62 7.08 -6.61
N ILE A 522 -11.76 7.72 -6.31
CA ILE A 522 -13.10 7.19 -6.54
C ILE A 522 -13.89 8.20 -7.38
N VAL A 523 -14.55 7.73 -8.43
CA VAL A 523 -15.55 8.52 -9.16
C VAL A 523 -16.84 7.72 -9.26
N SER A 524 -17.95 8.29 -8.79
CA SER A 524 -19.28 7.71 -8.98
C SER A 524 -20.09 8.52 -9.98
N TYR A 525 -21.03 7.86 -10.65
CA TYR A 525 -21.97 8.45 -11.58
C TYR A 525 -23.38 8.16 -11.12
N GLN A 526 -24.18 9.21 -10.96
CA GLN A 526 -25.57 9.14 -10.53
C GLN A 526 -26.51 9.68 -11.59
#